data_AF-A0AA38JXS5-F1
#
_entry.id   AF-A0AA38JXS5-F1
#
_cell.length_a   1.000
_cell.length_b   1.000
_cell.length_c   1.000
_cell.angle_alpha   90.00
_cell.angle_beta   90.00
_cell.angle_gamma   90.00
#
_symmetry.space_group_name_H-M   'P 1'
#
loop_
_entity.id
_entity.type
_entity.pdbx_description
1 polymer ?
#
loop_
_entity_poly.entity_id
_entity_poly.type
_entity_poly.pdbx_seq_one_letter_code
_entity_poly.pdbx_strand_id
1 'polypeptide(L)'
;METHSADTEYLIRKGSNTGYRILSLLTPPAYAAYILVRHGRGSFSINGLLRSTWIGGLAGAAGGAGIAFARYNFTNAEQVRAKRVEVAYNNDRIRAEDHATIGGVLFAVLTPAAFWNRARVANLILGGAGIGTGVGMIAHWTRSATGDTPNVLVPN
;
A
#
# COMPACT_ATOMS: atom_id res chain seq x y z
N MET A 1 29.52 9.54 0.74
CA MET A 1 28.87 8.33 1.31
C MET A 1 27.53 8.66 1.95
N GLU A 2 27.42 9.75 2.72
CA GLU A 2 26.17 10.17 3.39
C GLU A 2 24.99 10.37 2.43
N THR A 3 25.21 11.01 1.27
CA THR A 3 24.15 11.27 0.27
C THR A 3 23.58 10.00 -0.38
N HIS A 4 24.43 9.02 -0.69
CA HIS A 4 23.99 7.74 -1.24
C HIS A 4 23.15 6.93 -0.25
N SER A 5 23.52 6.96 1.03
CA SER A 5 22.76 6.29 2.08
C SER A 5 21.37 6.91 2.27
N ALA A 6 21.27 8.25 2.26
CA ALA A 6 19.99 8.95 2.37
C ALA A 6 19.08 8.69 1.16
N ASP A 7 19.64 8.70 -0.05
CA ASP A 7 18.88 8.41 -1.27
C ASP A 7 18.39 6.95 -1.29
N THR A 8 19.22 6.03 -0.82
CA THR A 8 18.86 4.61 -0.68
C THR A 8 17.76 4.41 0.34
N GLU A 9 17.85 5.04 1.52
CA GLU A 9 16.82 4.97 2.56
C GLU A 9 15.48 5.51 2.06
N TYR A 10 15.49 6.64 1.34
CA TYR A 10 14.30 7.19 0.72
C TYR A 10 13.63 6.18 -0.22
N LEU A 11 14.41 5.53 -1.10
CA LEU A 11 13.89 4.53 -2.02
C LEU A 11 13.41 3.26 -1.30
N ILE A 12 14.04 2.86 -0.20
CA ILE A 12 13.59 1.75 0.64
C ILE A 12 12.24 2.06 1.28
N ARG A 13 12.07 3.25 1.86
CA ARG A 13 10.78 3.70 2.43
C ARG A 13 9.70 3.73 1.36
N LYS A 14 10.03 4.22 0.16
CA LYS A 14 9.12 4.18 -0.99
C LYS A 14 8.79 2.75 -1.45
N GLY A 15 9.75 1.83 -1.41
CA GLY A 15 9.55 0.40 -1.67
C GLY A 15 8.62 -0.25 -0.65
N SER A 16 8.82 0.04 0.63
CA SER A 16 7.97 -0.40 1.74
C SER A 16 6.52 0.04 1.53
N ASN A 17 6.29 1.34 1.29
CA ASN A 17 4.95 1.88 1.07
C ASN A 17 4.29 1.26 -0.17
N THR A 18 5.04 1.01 -1.24
CA THR A 18 4.53 0.29 -2.41
C THR A 18 4.11 -1.14 -2.06
N GLY A 19 4.96 -1.88 -1.35
CA GLY A 19 4.66 -3.25 -0.96
C GLY A 19 3.44 -3.36 -0.04
N TYR A 20 3.32 -2.45 0.95
CA TYR A 20 2.14 -2.36 1.82
C TYR A 20 0.87 -2.19 1.01
N ARG A 21 0.84 -1.17 0.14
CA ARG A 21 -0.31 -0.84 -0.72
C ARG A 21 -0.74 -2.01 -1.60
N ILE A 22 0.21 -2.64 -2.30
CA ILE A 22 -0.08 -3.76 -3.20
C ILE A 22 -0.65 -4.95 -2.41
N LEU A 23 -0.03 -5.35 -1.30
CA LEU A 23 -0.54 -6.49 -0.54
C LEU A 23 -1.80 -6.16 0.26
N SER A 24 -2.00 -4.93 0.69
CA SER A 24 -3.28 -4.49 1.26
C SER A 24 -4.42 -4.56 0.26
N LEU A 25 -4.16 -4.32 -1.03
CA LEU A 25 -5.13 -4.48 -2.11
C LEU A 25 -5.39 -5.96 -2.47
N LEU A 26 -4.33 -6.78 -2.54
CA LEU A 26 -4.41 -8.17 -3.01
C LEU A 26 -4.79 -9.18 -1.93
N THR A 27 -4.44 -8.92 -0.66
CA THR A 27 -4.67 -9.88 0.42
C THR A 27 -6.16 -10.14 0.71
N PRO A 28 -7.05 -9.13 0.72
CA PRO A 28 -8.49 -9.37 0.91
C PRO A 28 -9.10 -10.35 -0.12
N PRO A 29 -8.95 -10.14 -1.45
CA PRO A 29 -9.47 -11.10 -2.43
C PRO A 29 -8.72 -12.44 -2.39
N ALA A 30 -7.41 -12.44 -2.12
CA ALA A 30 -6.66 -13.69 -1.98
C ALA A 30 -7.15 -14.53 -0.79
N TYR A 31 -7.41 -13.92 0.36
CA TYR A 31 -7.99 -14.60 1.51
C TYR A 31 -9.38 -15.14 1.20
N ALA A 32 -10.24 -14.33 0.57
CA ALA A 32 -11.58 -14.76 0.20
C ALA A 32 -11.54 -15.97 -0.75
N ALA A 33 -10.72 -15.90 -1.80
CA ALA A 33 -10.53 -17.00 -2.74
C ALA A 33 -10.00 -18.26 -2.03
N TYR A 34 -8.97 -18.12 -1.19
CA TYR A 34 -8.38 -19.24 -0.45
C TYR A 34 -9.39 -19.95 0.45
N ILE A 35 -10.16 -19.20 1.25
CA ILE A 35 -11.16 -19.77 2.15
C ILE A 35 -12.30 -20.42 1.37
N LEU A 36 -12.79 -19.77 0.31
CA LEU A 36 -13.89 -20.31 -0.49
C LEU A 36 -13.50 -21.62 -1.18
N VAL A 37 -12.30 -21.70 -1.75
CA VAL A 37 -11.82 -22.90 -2.45
C VAL A 37 -11.49 -24.03 -1.46
N ARG A 38 -10.85 -23.73 -0.33
CA ARG A 38 -10.29 -24.77 0.55
C ARG A 38 -11.19 -25.17 1.72
N HIS A 39 -12.02 -24.25 2.21
CA HIS A 39 -12.78 -24.43 3.46
C HIS A 39 -14.28 -24.13 3.31
N GLY A 40 -14.72 -23.73 2.12
CA GLY A 40 -16.13 -23.41 1.83
C GLY A 40 -16.63 -22.12 2.49
N ARG A 41 -17.90 -21.79 2.21
CA ARG A 41 -18.54 -20.53 2.64
C ARG A 41 -18.69 -20.38 4.16
N GLY A 42 -18.88 -21.49 4.88
CA GLY A 42 -19.10 -21.50 6.33
C GLY A 42 -17.86 -21.09 7.15
N SER A 43 -16.68 -21.11 6.54
CA SER A 43 -15.41 -20.79 7.21
C SER A 43 -14.97 -19.35 7.03
N PHE A 44 -15.72 -18.53 6.27
CA PHE A 44 -15.40 -17.13 6.06
C PHE A 44 -15.72 -16.30 7.30
N SER A 45 -14.72 -15.54 7.77
CA SER A 45 -14.87 -14.67 8.94
C SER A 45 -14.31 -13.28 8.67
N ILE A 46 -15.04 -12.25 9.10
CA ILE A 46 -14.61 -10.84 9.04
C ILE A 46 -13.31 -10.65 9.84
N ASN A 47 -13.20 -11.27 11.01
CA ASN A 47 -11.98 -11.21 11.82
C ASN A 47 -10.79 -11.86 11.09
N GLY A 48 -11.03 -12.96 10.36
CA GLY A 48 -10.01 -13.63 9.56
C GLY A 48 -9.54 -12.78 8.38
N LEU A 49 -10.48 -12.19 7.63
CA LEU A 49 -10.21 -11.27 6.52
C LEU A 49 -9.41 -10.05 6.96
N LEU A 50 -9.84 -9.39 8.03
CA LEU A 50 -9.18 -8.19 8.53
C LEU A 50 -7.78 -8.51 9.06
N ARG A 51 -7.65 -9.63 9.79
CA ARG A 51 -6.35 -10.10 10.29
C ARG A 51 -5.39 -10.41 9.15
N SER A 52 -5.83 -11.17 8.16
CA SER A 52 -4.98 -11.50 7.01
C SER A 52 -4.58 -10.25 6.25
N THR A 53 -5.49 -9.29 6.08
CA THR A 53 -5.23 -8.03 5.36
C THR A 53 -4.11 -7.22 5.99
N TRP A 54 -4.12 -6.96 7.31
CA TRP A 54 -3.05 -6.15 7.91
C TRP A 54 -1.73 -6.93 8.02
N ILE A 55 -1.77 -8.25 8.24
CA ILE A 55 -0.58 -9.09 8.21
C ILE A 55 0.03 -9.09 6.81
N GLY A 56 -0.80 -9.25 5.78
CA GLY A 56 -0.39 -9.18 4.38
C GLY A 56 0.18 -7.82 4.02
N GLY A 57 -0.45 -6.72 4.46
CA GLY A 57 0.08 -5.38 4.31
C GLY A 57 1.47 -5.22 4.94
N LEU A 58 1.67 -5.65 6.19
CA LEU A 58 2.98 -5.60 6.85
C LEU A 58 4.03 -6.49 6.18
N ALA A 59 3.64 -7.70 5.77
CA ALA A 59 4.52 -8.58 5.00
C ALA A 59 4.93 -7.92 3.67
N GLY A 60 4.01 -7.19 3.04
CA GLY A 60 4.26 -6.42 1.83
C GLY A 60 5.21 -5.26 2.08
N ALA A 61 5.04 -4.54 3.19
CA ALA A 61 5.94 -3.47 3.61
C ALA A 61 7.38 -3.99 3.79
N ALA A 62 7.54 -5.07 4.55
CA ALA A 62 8.83 -5.71 4.78
C ALA A 62 9.44 -6.25 3.47
N GLY A 63 8.65 -6.93 2.63
CA GLY A 63 9.11 -7.45 1.34
C GLY A 63 9.51 -6.34 0.37
N GLY A 64 8.71 -5.27 0.27
CA GLY A 64 8.99 -4.10 -0.56
C GLY A 64 10.24 -3.35 -0.12
N ALA A 65 10.44 -3.20 1.20
CA ALA A 65 11.67 -2.65 1.76
C ALA A 65 12.88 -3.53 1.45
N GLY A 66 12.78 -4.86 1.63
CA GLY A 66 13.85 -5.81 1.35
C GLY A 66 14.26 -5.84 -0.12
N ILE A 67 13.28 -5.85 -1.04
CA ILE A 67 13.54 -5.79 -2.48
C ILE A 67 14.22 -4.47 -2.86
N ALA A 68 13.74 -3.34 -2.33
CA ALA A 68 14.35 -2.04 -2.58
C ALA A 68 15.77 -1.95 -2.00
N PHE A 69 15.99 -2.49 -0.81
CA PHE A 69 17.32 -2.56 -0.18
C PHE A 69 18.28 -3.36 -1.06
N ALA A 70 17.91 -4.59 -1.42
CA ALA A 70 18.73 -5.45 -2.29
C ALA A 70 19.03 -4.78 -3.64
N ARG A 71 18.08 -4.02 -4.18
CA ARG A 71 18.24 -3.32 -5.47
C ARG A 71 19.16 -2.10 -5.35
N TYR A 72 18.99 -1.25 -4.34
CA TYR A 72 19.63 0.07 -4.33
C TYR A 72 20.91 0.13 -3.49
N ASN A 73 21.06 -0.74 -2.49
CA ASN A 73 22.24 -0.73 -1.61
C ASN A 73 23.56 -1.02 -2.35
N PHE A 74 23.50 -1.79 -3.44
CA PHE A 74 24.66 -2.16 -4.26
C PHE A 74 24.71 -1.42 -5.62
N THR A 75 23.85 -0.43 -5.82
CA THR A 75 23.79 0.34 -7.07
C THR A 75 24.63 1.62 -6.97
N ASN A 76 25.20 2.04 -8.10
CA ASN A 76 25.99 3.28 -8.22
C ASN A 76 25.24 4.52 -7.70
N ALA A 77 25.96 5.41 -6.99
CA ALA A 77 25.35 6.55 -6.33
C ALA A 77 24.61 7.51 -7.27
N GLU A 78 25.12 7.72 -8.49
CA GLU A 78 24.46 8.55 -9.49
C GLU A 78 23.13 7.96 -9.96
N GLN A 79 23.06 6.64 -10.14
CA GLN A 79 21.82 5.96 -10.55
C GLN A 79 20.77 5.98 -9.44
N VAL A 80 21.18 5.77 -8.18
CA VAL A 80 20.29 5.88 -7.01
C VAL A 80 19.74 7.30 -6.89
N ARG A 81 20.60 8.32 -7.07
CA ARG A 81 20.20 9.73 -7.04
C ARG A 81 19.24 10.09 -8.17
N ALA A 82 19.54 9.67 -9.41
CA ALA A 82 18.65 9.87 -10.54
C ALA A 82 17.29 9.23 -10.29
N LYS A 83 17.27 7.99 -9.76
CA LYS A 83 16.03 7.29 -9.44
C LYS A 83 15.26 7.96 -8.31
N ARG A 84 15.94 8.50 -7.29
CA ARG A 84 15.30 9.28 -6.23
C ARG A 84 14.57 10.49 -6.81
N VAL A 85 15.23 11.27 -7.67
CA VAL A 85 14.63 12.46 -8.29
C VAL A 85 13.38 12.06 -9.09
N GLU A 86 13.49 11.02 -9.92
CA GLU A 86 12.35 10.48 -10.68
C GLU A 86 11.18 10.08 -9.76
N VAL A 87 11.45 9.34 -8.68
CA VAL A 87 10.42 8.87 -7.74
C VAL A 87 9.84 10.02 -6.91
N ALA A 88 10.64 11.04 -6.59
CA ALA A 88 10.23 12.19 -5.80
C ALA A 88 9.32 13.16 -6.58
N TYR A 89 9.49 13.26 -7.90
CA TYR A 89 8.68 14.16 -8.74
C TYR A 89 7.63 13.44 -9.58
N ASN A 90 7.39 12.15 -9.33
CA ASN A 90 6.31 11.42 -9.98
C ASN A 90 4.96 11.78 -9.33
N ASN A 91 4.27 12.78 -9.93
CA ASN A 91 2.98 13.27 -9.45
C ASN A 91 1.89 12.20 -9.42
N ASP A 92 1.85 11.30 -10.40
CA ASP A 92 0.87 10.21 -10.42
C ASP A 92 1.06 9.28 -9.21
N ARG A 93 2.31 8.92 -8.92
CA ARG A 93 2.65 8.12 -7.74
C ARG A 93 2.27 8.83 -6.44
N ILE A 94 2.53 10.14 -6.33
CA ILE A 94 2.18 10.93 -5.14
C ILE A 94 0.66 10.91 -4.93
N ARG A 95 -0.12 11.21 -5.97
CA ARG A 95 -1.60 11.18 -5.89
C ARG A 95 -2.12 9.79 -5.53
N ALA A 96 -1.51 8.72 -6.04
CA ALA A 96 -1.86 7.35 -5.66
C ALA A 96 -1.55 7.05 -4.19
N GLU A 97 -0.42 7.58 -3.66
CA GLU A 97 -0.06 7.48 -2.24
C GLU A 97 -1.06 8.26 -1.35
N ASP A 98 -1.49 9.44 -1.80
CA ASP A 98 -2.46 10.28 -1.07
C ASP A 98 -3.83 9.59 -0.98
N HIS A 99 -4.37 9.12 -2.09
CA HIS A 99 -5.66 8.41 -2.08
C HIS A 99 -5.61 7.16 -1.20
N ALA A 100 -4.52 6.39 -1.30
CA ALA A 100 -4.32 5.21 -0.47
C ALA A 100 -4.25 5.59 1.02
N THR A 101 -3.55 6.66 1.38
CA THR A 101 -3.45 7.14 2.77
C THR A 101 -4.80 7.63 3.31
N ILE A 102 -5.51 8.45 2.53
CA ILE A 102 -6.85 8.94 2.87
C ILE A 102 -7.80 7.75 3.07
N GLY A 103 -7.84 6.82 2.12
CA GLY A 103 -8.67 5.63 2.23
C GLY A 103 -8.31 4.81 3.46
N GLY A 104 -7.02 4.61 3.74
CA GLY A 104 -6.54 3.89 4.92
C GLY A 104 -6.99 4.53 6.23
N VAL A 105 -6.82 5.84 6.39
CA VAL A 105 -7.25 6.57 7.60
C VAL A 105 -8.77 6.50 7.75
N LEU A 106 -9.53 6.72 6.68
CA LEU A 106 -10.99 6.66 6.71
C LEU A 106 -11.49 5.28 7.16
N PHE A 107 -10.99 4.19 6.57
CA PHE A 107 -11.44 2.86 6.94
C PHE A 107 -10.86 2.35 8.26
N ALA A 108 -9.76 2.91 8.75
CA ALA A 108 -9.28 2.64 10.11
C ALA A 108 -10.29 3.09 11.18
N VAL A 109 -11.13 4.08 10.86
CA VAL A 109 -12.20 4.60 11.73
C VAL A 109 -13.56 3.98 11.40
N LEU A 110 -13.91 3.89 10.11
CA LEU A 110 -15.20 3.36 9.66
C LEU A 110 -15.35 1.86 9.91
N THR A 111 -14.27 1.07 9.79
CA THR A 111 -14.34 -0.38 9.98
C THR A 111 -14.68 -0.76 11.43
N PRO A 112 -14.04 -0.18 12.47
CA PRO A 112 -14.51 -0.36 13.84
C PRO A 112 -15.97 0.06 14.06
N ALA A 113 -16.40 1.18 13.48
CA ALA A 113 -17.76 1.67 13.63
C ALA A 113 -18.80 0.71 13.03
N ALA A 114 -18.52 0.15 11.84
CA ALA A 114 -19.43 -0.73 11.13
C ALA A 114 -19.41 -2.19 11.64
N PHE A 115 -18.25 -2.67 12.11
CA PHE A 115 -18.04 -4.08 12.47
C PHE A 115 -17.70 -4.26 13.96
N TRP A 116 -18.15 -3.33 14.81
CA TRP A 116 -18.01 -3.45 16.26
C TRP A 116 -18.54 -4.81 16.76
N ASN A 117 -17.83 -5.43 17.69
CA ASN A 117 -18.08 -6.78 18.21
C ASN A 117 -17.99 -7.95 17.19
N ARG A 118 -17.67 -7.71 15.90
CA ARG A 118 -17.51 -8.77 14.90
C ARG A 118 -16.06 -9.21 14.68
N ALA A 119 -15.10 -8.45 15.20
CA ALA A 119 -13.68 -8.75 15.17
C ALA A 119 -12.96 -8.07 16.35
N ARG A 120 -11.70 -8.46 16.60
CA ARG A 120 -10.87 -7.79 17.60
C ARG A 120 -10.52 -6.37 17.16
N VAL A 121 -10.49 -5.42 18.09
CA VAL A 121 -10.25 -3.98 17.82
C VAL A 121 -9.00 -3.75 16.97
N ALA A 122 -7.89 -4.42 17.28
CA ALA A 122 -6.66 -4.31 16.48
C ALA A 122 -6.87 -4.73 15.01
N ASN A 123 -7.63 -5.80 14.77
CA ASN A 123 -7.94 -6.24 13.40
C ASN A 123 -8.89 -5.25 12.70
N LEU A 124 -9.86 -4.67 13.42
CA LEU A 124 -10.77 -3.66 12.87
C LEU A 124 -9.99 -2.42 12.39
N ILE A 125 -9.10 -1.89 13.23
CA ILE A 125 -8.33 -0.69 12.90
C ILE A 125 -7.30 -0.98 11.80
N LEU A 126 -6.42 -1.97 12.02
CA LEU A 126 -5.31 -2.25 11.09
C LEU A 126 -5.79 -2.89 9.79
N GLY A 127 -6.74 -3.83 9.89
CA GLY A 127 -7.34 -4.47 8.73
C GLY A 127 -8.20 -3.49 7.94
N GLY A 128 -8.94 -2.62 8.64
CA GLY A 128 -9.65 -1.49 8.03
C GLY A 128 -8.71 -0.55 7.28
N ALA A 129 -7.59 -0.16 7.90
CA ALA A 129 -6.57 0.66 7.25
C ALA A 129 -6.03 0.00 5.98
N GLY A 130 -5.76 -1.31 6.00
CA GLY A 130 -5.34 -2.06 4.82
C GLY A 130 -6.40 -2.07 3.71
N ILE A 131 -7.65 -2.42 4.02
CA ILE A 131 -8.74 -2.39 3.04
C ILE A 131 -8.90 -0.98 2.44
N GLY A 132 -8.94 0.04 3.30
CA GLY A 132 -9.04 1.43 2.89
C GLY A 132 -7.91 1.88 1.98
N THR A 133 -6.69 1.41 2.24
CA THR A 133 -5.53 1.66 1.38
C THR A 133 -5.77 1.13 -0.04
N GLY A 134 -6.28 -0.11 -0.15
CA GLY A 134 -6.65 -0.70 -1.44
C GLY A 134 -7.80 0.05 -2.13
N VAL A 135 -8.86 0.40 -1.39
CA VAL A 135 -9.98 1.19 -1.92
C VAL A 135 -9.52 2.55 -2.45
N GLY A 136 -8.63 3.23 -1.72
CA GLY A 136 -8.01 4.49 -2.15
C GLY A 136 -7.23 4.34 -3.46
N MET A 137 -6.46 3.26 -3.60
CA MET A 137 -5.76 2.98 -4.87
C MET A 137 -6.72 2.76 -6.03
N ILE A 138 -7.78 1.97 -5.83
CA ILE A 138 -8.79 1.75 -6.86
C ILE A 138 -9.43 3.09 -7.24
N ALA A 139 -9.77 3.93 -6.26
CA ALA A 139 -10.34 5.26 -6.50
C ALA A 139 -9.40 6.15 -7.33
N HIS A 140 -8.09 6.14 -7.04
CA HIS A 140 -7.09 6.84 -7.86
C HIS A 140 -7.13 6.33 -9.31
N TRP A 141 -7.03 5.02 -9.53
CA TRP A 141 -7.05 4.45 -10.88
C TRP A 141 -8.35 4.73 -11.64
N THR A 142 -9.49 4.68 -10.96
CA THR A 142 -10.78 5.05 -11.56
C THR A 142 -10.76 6.52 -11.98
N ARG A 143 -10.29 7.44 -11.12
CA ARG A 143 -10.19 8.86 -11.46
C ARG A 143 -9.23 9.14 -12.61
N SER A 144 -8.05 8.51 -12.59
CA SER A 144 -7.07 8.60 -13.67
C SER A 144 -7.65 8.09 -15.00
N ALA A 145 -8.40 6.98 -14.98
CA ALA A 145 -9.05 6.43 -16.17
C ALA A 145 -10.19 7.32 -16.70
N THR A 146 -10.86 8.08 -15.83
CA THR A 146 -11.95 9.00 -16.20
C THR A 146 -11.48 10.41 -16.60
N GLY A 147 -10.17 10.66 -16.67
CA GLY A 147 -9.62 11.91 -17.23
C GLY A 147 -9.19 12.98 -16.22
N ASP A 148 -9.15 12.70 -14.93
CA ASP A 148 -8.47 13.57 -13.94
C ASP A 148 -6.96 13.24 -13.94
N THR A 149 -6.27 13.57 -15.03
CA THR A 149 -4.82 13.39 -15.14
C THR A 149 -4.08 14.60 -14.56
N PRO A 150 -2.92 14.39 -13.91
CA PRO A 150 -2.15 15.49 -13.32
C PRO A 150 -1.66 16.45 -14.43
N ASN A 151 -1.85 17.75 -14.21
CA ASN A 151 -1.27 18.79 -15.06
C ASN A 151 0.26 18.62 -15.10
N VAL A 152 0.80 18.37 -16.29
CA VAL A 152 2.25 18.44 -16.52
C VAL A 152 2.62 19.93 -16.51
N LEU A 153 3.32 20.35 -15.46
CA LEU A 153 4.00 21.64 -15.47
C LEU A 153 5.10 21.56 -16.52
N VAL A 154 4.84 22.11 -17.70
CA VAL A 154 5.88 22.34 -18.71
C VAL A 154 6.72 23.52 -18.20
N PRO A 155 8.03 23.34 -17.96
CA PRO A 155 8.89 24.48 -17.65
C PRO A 155 8.96 25.38 -18.88
N ASN A 156 8.64 26.66 -18.71
CA ASN A 156 8.94 27.72 -19.70
C ASN A 156 10.40 28.14 -19.60
#